data_AF-A0A329TVR8-F1
#
_entry.id   AF-A0A329TVR8-F1
#
_cell.length_a   1.000
_cell.length_b   1.000
_cell.length_c   1.000
_cell.angle_alpha   90.00
_cell.angle_beta   90.00
_cell.angle_gamma   90.00
#
_symmetry.space_group_name_H-M   'P 1'
#
loop_
_entity.id
_entity.type
_entity.pdbx_description
1 polymer ?
#
loop_
_entity_poly.entity_id
_entity_poly.type
_entity_poly.pdbx_seq_one_letter_code
_entity_poly.pdbx_strand_id
1 'polypeptide(L)'
;MDKGYLQHLVDTITDKDNLKKVKEEALKLSRSYSPDEYIQIASELYCSEYFQIQEIGVLLYGYASSMRPTALKFLSETVSTHPSWKVQEVLAMAFDIYCSTNGYKNSLPTIKEWLQDSRPNVRRAVSEGLRIWTNRDYFRENPQIAISLLSDLKADNSEYVRKSAGNALRDISKKFPTLIKEEISTWDVSDKKVAQVYKLAYRYIAEKSVDR
;
A
#
# COMPACT_ATOMS: atom_id res chain seq x y z
N MET A 1 -11.04 24.75 6.73
CA MET A 1 -9.68 25.31 6.60
C MET A 1 -9.77 26.77 6.16
N ASP A 2 -8.86 27.66 6.57
CA ASP A 2 -8.84 29.03 6.04
C ASP A 2 -8.34 29.06 4.59
N LYS A 3 -8.94 29.92 3.75
CA LYS A 3 -8.63 30.05 2.32
C LYS A 3 -7.16 30.39 2.08
N GLY A 4 -6.54 31.17 2.97
CA GLY A 4 -5.13 31.53 2.86
C GLY A 4 -4.19 30.33 2.94
N TYR A 5 -4.51 29.34 3.77
CA TYR A 5 -3.69 28.14 3.89
C TYR A 5 -3.87 27.17 2.71
N LEU A 6 -5.08 27.06 2.15
CA LEU A 6 -5.27 26.29 0.91
C LEU A 6 -4.48 26.89 -0.26
N GLN A 7 -4.49 28.22 -0.41
CA GLN A 7 -3.68 28.89 -1.43
C GLN A 7 -2.18 28.64 -1.20
N HIS A 8 -1.72 28.68 0.06
CA HIS A 8 -0.34 28.33 0.39
C HIS A 8 0.02 26.90 -0.03
N LEU A 9 -0.88 25.92 0.17
CA LEU A 9 -0.66 24.54 -0.28
C LEU A 9 -0.56 24.47 -1.80
N VAL A 10 -1.41 25.19 -2.54
CA VAL A 10 -1.32 25.30 -4.00
C VAL A 10 0.08 25.79 -4.39
N ASP A 11 0.48 26.95 -3.86
CA ASP A 11 1.75 27.59 -4.23
C ASP A 11 2.98 26.73 -3.88
N THR A 12 2.91 25.89 -2.84
CA THR A 12 4.07 25.15 -2.32
C THR A 12 4.15 23.69 -2.74
N ILE A 13 3.00 23.06 -3.03
CA ILE A 13 2.86 21.61 -3.27
C ILE A 13 2.57 21.30 -4.75
N THR A 14 1.92 22.20 -5.50
CA THR A 14 1.42 21.84 -6.84
C THR A 14 2.38 22.15 -8.00
N ASP A 15 3.37 23.03 -7.79
CA ASP A 15 4.36 23.42 -8.82
C ASP A 15 5.15 22.21 -9.37
N LYS A 16 5.57 21.30 -8.48
CA LYS A 16 6.25 20.06 -8.86
C LYS A 16 5.76 18.91 -8.01
N ASP A 17 5.57 17.77 -8.64
CA ASP A 17 5.27 16.53 -7.94
C ASP A 17 6.42 16.18 -6.98
N ASN A 18 6.13 16.27 -5.69
CA ASN A 18 7.10 16.08 -4.62
C ASN A 18 6.43 15.41 -3.42
N LEU A 19 6.39 14.09 -3.47
CA LEU A 19 5.82 13.25 -2.43
C LEU A 19 6.45 13.48 -1.03
N LYS A 20 7.71 13.94 -0.96
CA LYS A 20 8.34 14.27 0.33
C LYS A 20 7.63 15.44 1.00
N LYS A 21 7.36 16.52 0.26
CA LYS A 21 6.62 17.68 0.76
C LYS A 21 5.19 17.30 1.17
N VAL A 22 4.51 16.49 0.35
CA VAL A 22 3.16 15.97 0.66
C VAL A 22 3.14 15.24 2.00
N LYS A 23 4.12 14.35 2.23
CA LYS A 23 4.25 13.60 3.50
C LYS A 23 4.60 14.50 4.68
N GLU A 24 5.50 15.46 4.50
CA GLU A 24 5.88 16.41 5.54
C GLU A 24 4.68 17.26 5.97
N GLU A 25 3.88 17.74 5.02
CA GLU A 25 2.71 18.56 5.33
C GLU A 25 1.59 17.72 5.99
N ALA A 26 1.32 16.51 5.49
CA ALA A 26 0.36 15.61 6.12
C ALA A 26 0.74 15.27 7.57
N LEU A 27 2.02 15.00 7.82
CA LEU A 27 2.53 14.72 9.17
C LEU A 27 2.47 15.96 10.08
N LYS A 28 2.75 17.14 9.55
CA LYS A 28 2.61 18.40 10.28
C LYS A 28 1.15 18.61 10.70
N LEU A 29 0.21 18.50 9.77
CA LEU A 29 -1.22 18.60 10.05
C LEU A 29 -1.69 17.57 11.08
N SER A 30 -1.27 16.31 10.96
CA SER A 30 -1.67 15.25 11.91
C SER A 30 -1.12 15.48 13.33
N ARG A 31 -0.08 16.30 13.50
CA ARG A 31 0.51 16.67 14.80
C ARG A 31 -0.07 17.96 15.37
N SER A 32 -0.60 18.83 14.51
CA SER A 32 -1.12 20.14 14.90
C SER A 32 -2.59 20.11 15.32
N TYR A 33 -3.34 19.07 14.94
CA TYR A 33 -4.77 18.98 15.15
C TYR A 33 -5.16 17.65 15.78
N SER A 34 -6.31 17.63 16.45
CA SER A 34 -6.90 16.37 16.94
C SER A 34 -7.35 15.47 15.77
N PRO A 35 -7.52 14.16 16.00
CA PRO A 35 -8.02 13.23 14.98
C PRO A 35 -9.28 13.68 14.26
N ASP A 36 -10.26 14.21 14.98
CA ASP A 36 -11.53 14.62 14.37
C ASP A 36 -11.37 15.90 13.54
N GLU A 37 -10.53 16.84 13.98
CA GLU A 37 -10.22 18.07 13.23
C GLU A 37 -9.44 17.78 11.94
N TYR A 38 -8.39 16.95 12.00
CA TYR A 38 -7.63 16.68 10.77
C TYR A 38 -8.38 15.79 9.79
N ILE A 39 -9.38 15.00 10.21
CA ILE A 39 -10.28 14.28 9.28
C ILE A 39 -11.16 15.26 8.51
N GLN A 40 -11.65 16.33 9.17
CA GLN A 40 -12.38 17.39 8.48
C GLN A 40 -11.48 18.08 7.45
N ILE A 41 -10.26 18.42 7.85
CA ILE A 41 -9.22 18.94 6.94
C ILE A 41 -8.96 17.96 5.79
N ALA A 42 -8.80 16.67 6.06
CA ALA A 42 -8.55 15.65 5.06
C ALA A 42 -9.67 15.58 4.02
N SER A 43 -10.91 15.70 4.47
CA SER A 43 -12.09 15.74 3.60
C SER A 43 -12.08 16.94 2.67
N GLU A 44 -11.75 18.12 3.19
CA GLU A 44 -11.63 19.34 2.39
C GLU A 44 -10.49 19.23 1.35
N LEU A 45 -9.31 18.75 1.77
CA LEU A 45 -8.15 18.60 0.90
C LEU A 45 -8.38 17.55 -0.21
N TYR A 46 -9.07 16.46 0.10
CA TYR A 46 -9.39 15.42 -0.89
C TYR A 46 -10.36 15.91 -2.00
N CYS A 47 -11.13 16.97 -1.74
CA CYS A 47 -11.98 17.61 -2.74
C CYS A 47 -11.24 18.61 -3.65
N SER A 48 -9.93 18.81 -3.45
CA SER A 48 -9.11 19.69 -4.30
C SER A 48 -9.05 19.19 -5.74
N GLU A 49 -8.87 20.11 -6.70
CA GLU A 49 -8.60 19.76 -8.11
C GLU A 49 -7.15 19.27 -8.34
N TYR A 50 -6.26 19.51 -7.37
CA TYR A 50 -4.85 19.12 -7.44
C TYR A 50 -4.60 17.80 -6.75
N PHE A 51 -4.18 16.78 -7.50
CA PHE A 51 -3.94 15.44 -6.93
C PHE A 51 -2.89 15.47 -5.80
N GLN A 52 -1.90 16.34 -5.85
CA GLN A 52 -0.89 16.46 -4.79
C GLN A 52 -1.50 16.90 -3.45
N ILE A 53 -2.54 17.75 -3.49
CA ILE A 53 -3.28 18.17 -2.30
C ILE A 53 -4.21 17.04 -1.83
N GLN A 54 -4.83 16.32 -2.76
CA GLN A 54 -5.64 15.14 -2.42
C GLN A 54 -4.81 14.09 -1.69
N GLU A 55 -3.55 13.87 -2.09
CA GLU A 55 -2.63 12.95 -1.44
C GLU A 55 -2.37 13.30 0.03
N ILE A 56 -2.31 14.59 0.39
CA ILE A 56 -2.23 15.02 1.79
C ILE A 56 -3.46 14.52 2.56
N GLY A 57 -4.65 14.71 1.98
CA GLY A 57 -5.90 14.21 2.56
C GLY A 57 -5.89 12.69 2.75
N VAL A 58 -5.43 11.93 1.76
CA VAL A 58 -5.32 10.46 1.86
C VAL A 58 -4.38 10.03 2.99
N LEU A 59 -3.22 10.69 3.16
CA LEU A 59 -2.30 10.38 4.26
C LEU A 59 -2.91 10.70 5.62
N LEU A 60 -3.65 11.81 5.75
CA LEU A 60 -4.38 12.15 6.98
C LEU A 60 -5.43 11.09 7.33
N TYR A 61 -6.19 10.58 6.35
CA TYR A 61 -7.06 9.42 6.55
C TYR A 61 -6.29 8.19 7.02
N GLY A 62 -5.08 7.96 6.48
CA GLY A 62 -4.15 6.94 6.96
C GLY A 62 -3.83 7.09 8.44
N TYR A 63 -3.46 8.29 8.90
CA TYR A 63 -3.17 8.55 10.32
C TYR A 63 -4.38 8.36 11.25
N ALA A 64 -5.61 8.65 10.78
CA ALA A 64 -6.84 8.47 11.55
C ALA A 64 -7.35 7.01 11.60
N SER A 65 -7.00 6.21 10.60
CA SER A 65 -7.66 4.93 10.32
C SER A 65 -7.63 3.89 11.45
N SER A 66 -6.62 3.92 12.34
CA SER A 66 -6.57 3.01 13.49
C SER A 66 -7.52 3.42 14.63
N MET A 67 -7.84 4.71 14.73
CA MET A 67 -8.70 5.29 15.78
C MET A 67 -10.13 5.51 15.32
N ARG A 68 -10.35 5.57 14.01
CA ARG A 68 -11.64 5.87 13.37
C ARG A 68 -11.90 4.88 12.23
N PRO A 69 -12.72 3.84 12.45
CA PRO A 69 -13.04 2.87 11.41
C PRO A 69 -13.64 3.49 10.13
N THR A 70 -14.34 4.63 10.26
CA THR A 70 -14.87 5.39 9.12
C THR A 70 -13.78 5.94 8.22
N ALA A 71 -12.63 6.35 8.77
CA ALA A 71 -11.47 6.79 7.98
C ALA A 71 -10.88 5.63 7.17
N LEU A 72 -10.78 4.43 7.76
CA LEU A 72 -10.34 3.24 7.05
C LEU A 72 -11.31 2.84 5.93
N LYS A 73 -12.62 2.93 6.18
CA LYS A 73 -13.65 2.72 5.14
C LYS A 73 -13.54 3.74 4.01
N PHE A 74 -13.26 5.01 4.31
CA PHE A 74 -13.04 6.02 3.28
C PHE A 74 -11.88 5.66 2.36
N LEU A 75 -10.77 5.15 2.92
CA LEU A 75 -9.64 4.66 2.13
C LEU A 75 -10.03 3.51 1.19
N SER A 76 -10.73 2.48 1.69
CA SER A 76 -11.12 1.33 0.85
C SER A 76 -12.27 1.63 -0.10
N GLU A 77 -13.25 2.45 0.29
CA GLU A 77 -14.49 2.64 -0.48
C GLU A 77 -14.45 3.85 -1.41
N THR A 78 -13.73 4.90 -1.04
CA THR A 78 -13.65 6.14 -1.84
C THR A 78 -12.29 6.30 -2.50
N VAL A 79 -11.19 6.23 -1.74
CA VAL A 79 -9.86 6.49 -2.33
C VAL A 79 -9.46 5.40 -3.33
N SER A 80 -9.85 4.14 -3.09
CA SER A 80 -9.57 3.04 -4.03
C SER A 80 -10.21 3.21 -5.41
N THR A 81 -11.24 4.05 -5.54
CA THR A 81 -11.89 4.34 -6.84
C THR A 81 -11.28 5.55 -7.55
N HIS A 82 -10.30 6.22 -6.93
CA HIS A 82 -9.69 7.43 -7.50
C HIS A 82 -8.91 7.12 -8.80
N PRO A 83 -9.09 7.92 -9.88
CA PRO A 83 -8.51 7.61 -11.20
C PRO A 83 -7.00 7.84 -11.29
N SER A 84 -6.42 8.69 -10.43
CA SER A 84 -4.98 8.97 -10.43
C SER A 84 -4.19 7.81 -9.82
N TRP A 85 -3.29 7.23 -10.60
CA TRP A 85 -2.37 6.18 -10.12
C TRP A 85 -1.46 6.68 -8.98
N LYS A 86 -1.14 7.97 -8.93
CA LYS A 86 -0.32 8.56 -7.86
C LYS A 86 -1.07 8.54 -6.52
N VAL A 87 -2.36 8.89 -6.55
CA VAL A 87 -3.24 8.75 -5.38
C VAL A 87 -3.38 7.28 -4.96
N GLN A 88 -3.37 6.33 -5.91
CA GLN A 88 -3.34 4.90 -5.57
C GLN A 88 -2.01 4.44 -4.92
N GLU A 89 -0.88 5.08 -5.24
CA GLU A 89 0.37 4.87 -4.48
C GLU A 89 0.25 5.39 -3.05
N VAL A 90 -0.37 6.55 -2.87
CA VAL A 90 -0.57 7.15 -1.55
C VAL A 90 -1.60 6.38 -0.72
N LEU A 91 -2.61 5.77 -1.35
CA LEU A 91 -3.51 4.81 -0.69
C LEU A 91 -2.75 3.62 -0.10
N ALA A 92 -1.81 3.05 -0.86
CA ALA A 92 -0.97 1.96 -0.36
C ALA A 92 -0.13 2.40 0.86
N MET A 93 0.40 3.63 0.84
CA MET A 93 1.12 4.21 1.98
C MET A 93 0.20 4.45 3.18
N ALA A 94 -1.02 4.97 2.96
CA ALA A 94 -2.00 5.18 4.01
C ALA A 94 -2.41 3.84 4.69
N PHE A 95 -2.50 2.76 3.92
CA PHE A 95 -2.74 1.43 4.48
C PHE A 95 -1.56 0.89 5.29
N ASP A 96 -0.32 1.18 4.89
CA ASP A 96 0.87 0.86 5.71
C ASP A 96 0.88 1.68 7.02
N ILE A 97 0.49 2.97 6.97
CA ILE A 97 0.32 3.82 8.17
C ILE A 97 -0.71 3.21 9.13
N TYR A 98 -1.85 2.75 8.62
CA TYR A 98 -2.85 2.03 9.40
C TYR A 98 -2.23 0.82 10.11
N CYS A 99 -1.57 -0.06 9.34
CA CYS A 99 -0.96 -1.28 9.87
C CYS A 99 0.12 -0.99 10.90
N SER A 100 0.95 0.03 10.65
CA SER A 100 2.03 0.45 11.54
C SER A 100 1.50 0.99 12.86
N THR A 101 0.42 1.78 12.83
CA THR A 101 -0.17 2.39 14.03
C THR A 101 -0.95 1.36 14.86
N ASN A 102 -1.72 0.50 14.19
CA ASN A 102 -2.54 -0.53 14.85
C ASN A 102 -1.72 -1.77 15.28
N GLY A 103 -0.53 -1.95 14.68
CA GLY A 103 0.31 -3.13 14.78
C GLY A 103 -0.02 -4.16 13.70
N TYR A 104 0.99 -4.65 12.98
CA TYR A 104 0.80 -5.55 11.83
C TYR A 104 0.09 -6.87 12.18
N LYS A 105 0.39 -7.46 13.35
CA LYS A 105 -0.32 -8.66 13.84
C LYS A 105 -1.81 -8.38 14.08
N ASN A 106 -2.12 -7.24 14.71
CA ASN A 106 -3.49 -6.84 15.00
C ASN A 106 -4.25 -6.47 13.71
N SER A 107 -3.52 -6.06 12.67
CA SER A 107 -4.07 -5.66 11.38
C SER A 107 -4.30 -6.84 10.43
N LEU A 108 -3.93 -8.08 10.81
CA LEU A 108 -4.13 -9.27 9.97
C LEU A 108 -5.58 -9.48 9.50
N PRO A 109 -6.63 -9.30 10.33
CA PRO A 109 -7.99 -9.43 9.86
C PRO A 109 -8.29 -8.48 8.70
N THR A 110 -7.94 -7.20 8.85
CA THR A 110 -8.12 -6.17 7.81
C THR A 110 -7.28 -6.45 6.57
N ILE A 111 -6.02 -6.88 6.74
CA ILE A 111 -5.14 -7.28 5.63
C ILE A 111 -5.80 -8.39 4.80
N LYS A 112 -6.31 -9.43 5.46
CA LYS A 112 -6.99 -10.54 4.79
C LYS A 112 -8.27 -10.09 4.09
N GLU A 113 -9.06 -9.26 4.76
CA GLU A 113 -10.28 -8.67 4.19
C GLU A 113 -9.98 -7.91 2.90
N TRP A 114 -9.04 -6.96 2.95
CA TRP A 114 -8.71 -6.11 1.80
C TRP A 114 -8.06 -6.91 0.66
N LEU A 115 -7.30 -7.97 0.96
CA LEU A 115 -6.75 -8.88 -0.07
C LEU A 115 -7.82 -9.71 -0.78
N GLN A 116 -9.01 -9.87 -0.20
CA GLN A 116 -10.15 -10.57 -0.80
C GLN A 116 -11.20 -9.61 -1.38
N ASP A 117 -10.97 -8.30 -1.30
CA ASP A 117 -11.91 -7.31 -1.83
C ASP A 117 -12.09 -7.46 -3.34
N SER A 118 -13.31 -7.27 -3.83
CA SER A 118 -13.63 -7.31 -5.27
C SER A 118 -12.84 -6.30 -6.11
N ARG A 119 -12.45 -5.16 -5.52
CA ARG A 119 -11.78 -4.05 -6.20
C ARG A 119 -10.27 -4.27 -6.25
N PRO A 120 -9.64 -4.24 -7.45
CA PRO A 120 -8.22 -4.50 -7.58
C PRO A 120 -7.33 -3.45 -6.89
N ASN A 121 -7.78 -2.20 -6.79
CA ASN A 121 -7.02 -1.14 -6.12
C ASN A 121 -6.94 -1.35 -4.60
N VAL A 122 -7.99 -1.90 -3.98
CA VAL A 122 -7.97 -2.27 -2.55
C VAL A 122 -6.96 -3.39 -2.31
N ARG A 123 -7.04 -4.47 -3.10
CA ARG A 123 -6.08 -5.59 -3.00
C ARG A 123 -4.63 -5.13 -3.23
N ARG A 124 -4.43 -4.27 -4.25
CA ARG A 124 -3.11 -3.73 -4.60
C ARG A 124 -2.56 -2.82 -3.50
N ALA A 125 -3.39 -2.00 -2.87
CA ALA A 125 -2.96 -1.14 -1.77
C ALA A 125 -2.31 -1.96 -0.64
N VAL A 126 -2.85 -3.15 -0.35
CA VAL A 126 -2.26 -4.08 0.61
C VAL A 126 -0.96 -4.69 0.08
N SER A 127 -0.99 -5.31 -1.10
CA SER A 127 0.18 -6.03 -1.63
C SER A 127 1.39 -5.11 -1.81
N GLU A 128 1.15 -3.85 -2.18
CA GLU A 128 2.18 -2.83 -2.40
C GLU A 128 2.58 -2.11 -1.12
N GLY A 129 1.60 -1.67 -0.31
CA GLY A 129 1.83 -0.77 0.82
C GLY A 129 2.77 -1.37 1.87
N LEU A 130 2.67 -2.68 2.10
CA LEU A 130 3.51 -3.36 3.07
C LEU A 130 4.89 -3.73 2.52
N ARG A 131 5.22 -3.47 1.25
CA ARG A 131 6.55 -3.79 0.71
C ARG A 131 7.65 -2.99 1.42
N ILE A 132 8.79 -3.59 1.77
CA ILE A 132 9.07 -5.03 1.82
C ILE A 132 8.37 -5.65 3.04
N TRP A 133 7.50 -6.65 2.81
CA TRP A 133 6.63 -7.23 3.86
C TRP A 133 7.43 -7.74 5.04
N THR A 134 8.51 -8.49 4.79
CA THR A 134 9.36 -9.07 5.84
C THR A 134 10.28 -8.05 6.54
N ASN A 135 10.16 -6.76 6.23
CA ASN A 135 10.75 -5.69 7.04
C ASN A 135 9.78 -5.16 8.11
N ARG A 136 8.48 -5.45 7.97
CA ARG A 136 7.45 -5.05 8.93
C ARG A 136 7.47 -5.96 10.16
N ASP A 137 7.18 -5.38 11.32
CA ASP A 137 7.06 -6.15 12.56
C ASP A 137 5.97 -7.23 12.40
N TYR A 138 6.09 -8.35 13.11
CA TYR A 138 5.34 -9.60 12.87
C TYR A 138 5.76 -10.38 11.61
N PHE A 139 5.72 -9.80 10.41
CA PHE A 139 6.08 -10.51 9.17
C PHE A 139 7.58 -10.80 9.07
N ARG A 140 8.44 -10.00 9.72
CA ARG A 140 9.87 -10.28 9.87
C ARG A 140 10.13 -11.62 10.55
N GLU A 141 9.37 -11.92 11.60
CA GLU A 141 9.47 -13.14 12.41
C GLU A 141 8.62 -14.29 11.83
N ASN A 142 7.66 -13.97 10.97
CA ASN A 142 6.72 -14.92 10.36
C ASN A 142 6.66 -14.75 8.83
N PRO A 143 7.80 -14.88 8.11
CA PRO A 143 7.85 -14.64 6.66
C PRO A 143 6.89 -15.54 5.86
N GLN A 144 6.64 -16.76 6.32
CA GLN A 144 5.70 -17.71 5.71
C GLN A 144 4.27 -17.16 5.63
N ILE A 145 3.86 -16.31 6.57
CA ILE A 145 2.52 -15.71 6.56
C ILE A 145 2.42 -14.66 5.44
N ALA A 146 3.46 -13.81 5.29
CA ALA A 146 3.52 -12.85 4.19
C ALA A 146 3.54 -13.57 2.83
N ILE A 147 4.35 -14.64 2.72
CA ILE A 147 4.46 -15.44 1.50
C ILE A 147 3.10 -16.05 1.13
N SER A 148 2.41 -16.69 2.08
CA SER A 148 1.10 -17.29 1.85
C SER A 148 0.07 -16.24 1.37
N LEU A 149 -0.05 -15.11 2.07
CA LEU A 149 -1.00 -14.05 1.71
C LEU A 149 -0.75 -13.45 0.31
N LEU A 150 0.52 -13.26 -0.06
CA LEU A 150 0.88 -12.75 -1.39
C LEU A 150 0.68 -13.81 -2.48
N SER A 151 0.89 -15.08 -2.15
CA SER A 151 0.75 -16.21 -3.08
C SER A 151 -0.72 -16.51 -3.42
N ASP A 152 -1.67 -16.11 -2.57
CA ASP A 152 -3.09 -16.16 -2.89
C ASP A 152 -3.46 -15.25 -4.08
N LEU A 153 -2.66 -14.19 -4.33
CA LEU A 153 -2.84 -13.26 -5.45
C LEU A 153 -2.19 -13.74 -6.77
N LYS A 154 -1.54 -14.91 -6.80
CA LYS A 154 -0.77 -15.38 -7.97
C LYS A 154 -1.59 -15.47 -9.26
N ALA A 155 -2.89 -15.77 -9.15
CA ALA A 155 -3.82 -15.90 -10.26
C ALA A 155 -4.83 -14.74 -10.34
N ASP A 156 -4.58 -13.62 -9.63
CA ASP A 156 -5.49 -12.48 -9.59
C ASP A 156 -5.86 -12.01 -11.00
N ASN A 157 -7.13 -11.62 -11.23
CA ASN A 157 -7.58 -11.18 -12.54
C ASN A 157 -6.91 -9.87 -13.00
N SER A 158 -6.54 -9.00 -12.06
CA SER A 158 -5.87 -7.74 -12.34
C SER A 158 -4.35 -7.93 -12.51
N GLU A 159 -3.84 -7.57 -13.68
CA GLU A 159 -2.40 -7.55 -13.92
C GLU A 159 -1.65 -6.63 -12.95
N TYR A 160 -2.30 -5.53 -12.54
CA TYR A 160 -1.74 -4.57 -11.59
C TYR A 160 -1.49 -5.21 -10.22
N VAL A 161 -2.44 -6.00 -9.74
CA VAL A 161 -2.30 -6.77 -8.47
C VAL A 161 -1.22 -7.84 -8.63
N ARG A 162 -1.24 -8.61 -9.72
CA ARG A 162 -0.22 -9.64 -10.00
C ARG A 162 1.20 -9.09 -10.03
N LYS A 163 1.42 -7.91 -10.63
CA LYS A 163 2.72 -7.23 -10.64
C LYS A 163 3.19 -6.87 -9.22
N SER A 164 2.30 -6.30 -8.41
CA SER A 164 2.62 -5.95 -7.02
C SER A 164 2.94 -7.19 -6.19
N ALA A 165 2.11 -8.24 -6.26
CA ALA A 165 2.34 -9.51 -5.56
C ALA A 165 3.67 -10.17 -5.96
N GLY A 166 3.97 -10.26 -7.26
CA GLY A 166 5.21 -10.84 -7.75
C GLY A 166 6.45 -10.05 -7.32
N ASN A 167 6.39 -8.71 -7.32
CA ASN A 167 7.48 -7.88 -6.82
C ASN A 167 7.64 -7.96 -5.30
N ALA A 168 6.54 -8.05 -4.54
CA ALA A 168 6.59 -8.27 -3.11
C ALA A 168 7.27 -9.61 -2.75
N LEU A 169 6.91 -10.70 -3.44
CA LEU A 169 7.57 -12.00 -3.31
C LEU A 169 9.05 -11.94 -3.73
N ARG A 170 9.38 -11.20 -4.80
CA ARG A 170 10.78 -10.97 -5.19
C ARG A 170 11.55 -10.27 -4.09
N ASP A 171 10.98 -9.27 -3.43
CA ASP A 171 11.64 -8.57 -2.33
C ASP A 171 11.91 -9.50 -1.14
N ILE A 172 10.96 -10.37 -0.81
CA ILE A 172 11.14 -11.42 0.22
C ILE A 172 12.24 -12.40 -0.18
N SER A 173 12.32 -12.78 -1.46
CA SER A 173 13.32 -13.74 -1.97
C SER A 173 14.77 -13.29 -1.76
N LYS A 174 15.01 -11.99 -1.62
CA LYS A 174 16.35 -11.44 -1.34
C LYS A 174 16.89 -11.88 0.03
N LYS A 175 16.00 -12.08 1.01
CA LYS A 175 16.35 -12.49 2.38
C LYS A 175 15.96 -13.94 2.67
N PHE A 176 14.87 -14.43 2.09
CA PHE A 176 14.33 -15.77 2.31
C PHE A 176 14.19 -16.56 0.99
N PRO A 177 15.29 -16.78 0.23
CA PRO A 177 15.23 -17.42 -1.08
C PRO A 177 14.71 -18.86 -1.03
N THR A 178 15.03 -19.62 0.02
CA THR A 178 14.58 -21.02 0.16
C THR A 178 13.08 -21.10 0.33
N LEU A 179 12.49 -20.28 1.20
CA LEU A 179 11.02 -20.24 1.41
C LEU A 179 10.27 -19.86 0.14
N ILE A 180 10.79 -18.88 -0.62
CA ILE A 180 10.18 -18.51 -1.91
C ILE A 180 10.31 -19.64 -2.94
N LYS A 181 11.46 -20.32 -3.03
CA LYS A 181 11.62 -21.48 -3.92
C LYS A 181 10.63 -22.58 -3.60
N GLU A 182 10.48 -22.93 -2.31
CA GLU A 182 9.55 -23.95 -1.85
C GLU A 182 8.11 -23.58 -2.24
N GLU A 183 7.67 -22.37 -1.93
CA GLU A 183 6.33 -21.88 -2.29
C GLU A 183 6.08 -21.96 -3.81
N ILE A 184 6.91 -21.31 -4.62
CA ILE A 184 6.67 -21.22 -6.07
C ILE A 184 6.86 -22.56 -6.80
N SER A 185 7.56 -23.53 -6.19
CA SER A 185 7.70 -24.87 -6.76
C SER A 185 6.38 -25.64 -6.84
N THR A 186 5.40 -25.23 -6.03
CA THR A 186 4.06 -25.84 -5.99
C THR A 186 3.10 -25.25 -7.03
N TRP A 187 3.50 -24.19 -7.73
CA TRP A 187 2.60 -23.43 -8.60
C TRP A 187 2.46 -24.06 -9.99
N ASP A 188 1.22 -24.12 -10.49
CA ASP A 188 0.94 -24.47 -11.88
C ASP A 188 1.21 -23.27 -12.80
N VAL A 189 2.39 -23.26 -13.43
CA VAL A 189 2.83 -22.21 -14.37
C VAL A 189 2.25 -22.37 -15.78
N SER A 190 1.38 -23.37 -16.02
CA SER A 190 0.62 -23.44 -17.28
C SER A 190 -0.45 -22.34 -17.36
N ASP A 191 -0.96 -21.87 -16.22
CA ASP A 191 -1.76 -20.65 -16.13
C ASP A 191 -0.87 -19.41 -16.37
N LYS A 192 -1.18 -18.66 -17.42
CA LYS A 192 -0.46 -17.43 -17.81
C LYS A 192 -0.42 -16.38 -16.70
N LYS A 193 -1.45 -16.29 -15.86
CA LYS A 193 -1.51 -15.35 -14.73
C LYS A 193 -0.49 -15.78 -13.67
N VAL A 194 -0.49 -17.05 -13.30
CA VAL A 194 0.47 -17.64 -12.34
C VAL A 194 1.89 -17.52 -12.87
N ALA A 195 2.12 -17.84 -14.15
CA ALA A 195 3.43 -17.74 -14.80
C ALA A 195 4.01 -16.31 -14.76
N GLN A 196 3.16 -15.29 -14.90
CA GLN A 196 3.58 -13.90 -14.77
C GLN A 196 4.14 -13.60 -13.38
N VAL A 197 3.42 -14.00 -12.33
CA VAL A 197 3.82 -13.75 -10.93
C VAL A 197 5.06 -14.57 -10.58
N TYR A 198 5.09 -15.84 -11.01
CA TYR A 198 6.24 -16.73 -10.86
C TYR A 198 7.52 -16.09 -11.40
N LYS A 199 7.47 -15.57 -12.64
CA LYS A 199 8.64 -14.94 -13.29
C LYS A 199 9.15 -13.73 -12.53
N LEU A 200 8.28 -12.95 -11.90
CA LEU A 200 8.67 -11.80 -11.07
C LEU A 200 9.32 -12.27 -9.76
N ALA A 201 8.67 -13.20 -9.06
CA ALA A 201 9.14 -13.72 -7.78
C ALA A 201 10.49 -14.45 -7.90
N TYR A 202 10.68 -15.25 -8.95
CA TYR A 202 11.88 -16.05 -9.19
C TYR A 202 13.08 -15.23 -9.71
N ARG A 203 12.86 -14.01 -10.21
CA ARG A 203 13.89 -13.24 -10.94
C ARG A 203 15.20 -13.11 -10.18
N TYR A 204 15.14 -12.72 -8.91
CA TYR A 204 16.36 -12.54 -8.10
C TYR A 204 17.08 -13.87 -7.82
N ILE A 205 16.31 -14.95 -7.64
CA ILE A 205 16.85 -16.29 -7.42
C ILE A 205 17.59 -16.77 -8.68
N ALA A 206 17.00 -16.56 -9.86
CA ALA A 206 17.60 -16.91 -11.15
C ALA A 206 18.92 -16.16 -11.38
N GLU A 207 18.93 -14.84 -11.15
CA GLU A 207 20.12 -13.99 -11.24
C GLU A 207 21.27 -14.55 -10.38
N LYS A 208 20.98 -15.03 -9.16
CA LYS A 208 22.00 -15.57 -8.23
C LYS A 208 22.43 -17.02 -8.52
N SER A 209 21.68 -17.78 -9.30
CA SER A 209 22.09 -19.13 -9.71
C SER A 209 23.02 -19.16 -10.92
N VAL A 210 23.07 -18.09 -11.72
CA VAL A 210 23.96 -17.98 -12.88
C VAL A 210 25.39 -17.59 -12.47
N ASP A 211 25.54 -16.96 -11.30
CA ASP A 211 26.83 -16.52 -10.73
C ASP A 211 27.55 -17.60 -9.90
N ARG A 212 27.13 -18.87 -9.96
CA ARG A 212 27.72 -20.02 -9.23
C ARG A 212 28.07 -21.14 -10.19
#